data_AF-A0A8T0C7Y7-F1
#
_entry.id   AF-A0A8T0C7Y7-F1
#
_cell.length_a   1.000
_cell.length_b   1.000
_cell.length_c   1.000
_cell.angle_alpha   90.00
_cell.angle_beta   90.00
_cell.angle_gamma   90.00
#
_symmetry.space_group_name_H-M   'P 1'
#
loop_
_entity.id
_entity.type
_entity.pdbx_description
1 polymer ?
#
loop_
_entity_poly.entity_id
_entity_poly.type
_entity_poly.pdbx_seq_one_letter_code
_entity_poly.pdbx_strand_id
1 'polypeptide(L)'
;MKQLLLVVADTNIKLIAQTLSALRHRGQHIDTLKVITTLRGYHALHEAASDGALADQLQLGPVEFDLADIQVISDEHGQAMSEPTTAAQHDAMADFITRAIQSECTIASQQVHASLSGARKTLTFFMGYAMSLFARLGDTLSHILPGNTGDPAPALVTIPFVRMRDELPAALLDQQTSYQDVVESLNTVKNEHPLELIPQAHSVRLGDLITRLRPIDLTFYIWFIKQQRQQQGSVRAPVRNQPDPEYANTFIAQYRTLVDWLRADEVEAELRAKTFCHDTGFGMDANFFSERKSRIKRSFLCGFGKQISEQIAITHCAKQGHHRLYKVPLSLSRIVTQS
;
A
#
# COMPACT_ATOMS: atom_id res chain seq x y z
N MET A 1 19.70 -12.95 -6.48
CA MET A 1 18.87 -12.38 -5.39
C MET A 1 19.02 -13.29 -4.19
N LYS A 2 19.22 -12.72 -3.00
CA LYS A 2 19.37 -13.46 -1.75
C LYS A 2 18.02 -14.08 -1.34
N GLN A 3 17.97 -15.33 -0.94
CA GLN A 3 16.78 -16.03 -0.49
C GLN A 3 16.75 -16.03 1.04
N LEU A 4 15.79 -15.32 1.62
CA LEU A 4 15.56 -15.29 3.06
C LEU A 4 14.45 -16.28 3.43
N LEU A 5 14.72 -17.20 4.34
CA LEU A 5 13.69 -17.88 5.10
C LEU A 5 13.33 -17.04 6.32
N LEU A 6 12.08 -16.57 6.38
CA LEU A 6 11.55 -15.83 7.53
C LEU A 6 10.52 -16.68 8.26
N VAL A 7 10.76 -16.99 9.52
CA VAL A 7 9.90 -17.86 10.32
C VAL A 7 9.34 -17.10 11.50
N VAL A 8 8.04 -17.20 11.74
CA VAL A 8 7.51 -16.91 13.08
C VAL A 8 7.51 -18.21 13.86
N ALA A 9 8.22 -18.24 14.98
CA ALA A 9 8.42 -19.44 15.79
C ALA A 9 7.90 -19.25 17.22
N ASP A 10 7.35 -20.30 17.79
CA ASP A 10 7.20 -20.45 19.23
C ASP A 10 8.41 -21.17 19.84
N THR A 11 8.23 -21.94 20.92
CA THR A 11 9.32 -22.71 21.55
C THR A 11 9.71 -23.97 20.77
N ASN A 12 8.94 -24.39 19.76
CA ASN A 12 9.20 -25.60 18.98
C ASN A 12 10.11 -25.32 17.77
N ILE A 13 11.41 -25.19 18.05
CA ILE A 13 12.44 -24.93 17.05
C ILE A 13 12.58 -26.04 15.98
N LYS A 14 12.08 -27.26 16.24
CA LYS A 14 12.16 -28.39 15.29
C LYS A 14 11.44 -28.12 13.98
N LEU A 15 10.39 -27.30 14.01
CA LEU A 15 9.64 -26.95 12.80
C LEU A 15 10.43 -26.04 11.86
N ILE A 16 11.39 -25.27 12.38
CA ILE A 16 12.35 -24.51 11.56
C ILE A 16 13.25 -25.49 10.79
N ALA A 17 13.81 -26.48 11.49
CA ALA A 17 14.65 -27.52 10.87
C ALA A 17 13.90 -28.32 9.80
N GLN A 18 12.65 -28.72 10.08
CA GLN A 18 11.79 -29.40 9.11
C GLN A 18 11.50 -28.53 7.89
N THR A 19 11.25 -27.23 8.08
CA THR A 19 11.07 -26.29 6.98
C THR A 19 12.32 -26.24 6.10
N LEU A 20 13.50 -26.03 6.69
CA LEU A 20 14.77 -25.99 5.96
C LEU A 20 15.04 -27.29 5.20
N SER A 21 14.84 -28.44 5.84
CA SER A 21 15.01 -29.76 5.22
C SER A 21 14.08 -29.95 4.01
N ALA A 22 12.79 -29.63 4.15
CA ALA A 22 11.84 -29.76 3.05
C ALA A 22 12.16 -28.84 1.86
N LEU A 23 12.63 -27.61 2.13
CA LEU A 23 13.07 -26.68 1.09
C LEU A 23 14.26 -27.23 0.31
N ARG A 24 15.26 -27.77 1.01
CA ARG A 24 16.42 -28.42 0.36
C ARG A 24 16.02 -29.62 -0.48
N HIS A 25 15.13 -30.47 0.01
CA HIS A 25 14.62 -31.61 -0.76
C HIS A 25 13.89 -31.19 -2.04
N ARG A 26 13.30 -29.99 -2.08
CA ARG A 26 12.69 -29.40 -3.27
C ARG A 26 13.68 -28.66 -4.18
N GLY A 27 14.97 -28.68 -3.85
CA GLY A 27 16.00 -27.93 -4.57
C GLY A 27 15.86 -26.41 -4.40
N GLN A 28 15.12 -25.94 -3.39
CA GLN A 28 14.99 -24.52 -3.10
C GLN A 28 16.19 -24.07 -2.25
N HIS A 29 16.88 -23.04 -2.76
CA HIS A 29 18.02 -22.45 -2.09
C HIS A 29 17.56 -21.43 -1.04
N ILE A 30 18.17 -21.45 0.15
CA ILE A 30 18.01 -20.45 1.20
C ILE A 30 19.41 -19.97 1.57
N ASP A 31 19.61 -18.65 1.56
CA ASP A 31 20.87 -17.99 1.90
C ASP A 31 20.90 -17.64 3.40
N THR A 32 19.81 -17.08 3.91
CA THR A 32 19.68 -16.61 5.30
C THR A 32 18.43 -17.10 5.98
N LEU A 33 18.50 -17.28 7.29
CA LEU A 33 17.35 -17.49 8.17
C LEU A 33 17.17 -16.25 9.06
N LYS A 34 15.92 -15.78 9.22
CA LYS A 34 15.53 -14.87 10.30
C LYS A 34 14.34 -15.43 11.05
N VAL A 35 14.34 -15.22 12.36
CA VAL A 35 13.30 -15.76 13.24
C VAL A 35 12.63 -14.63 14.01
N ILE A 36 11.31 -14.53 13.90
CA ILE A 36 10.48 -13.67 14.73
C ILE A 36 9.85 -14.54 15.82
N THR A 37 10.02 -14.20 17.09
CA THR A 37 9.53 -15.03 18.19
C THR A 37 9.19 -14.24 19.44
N THR A 38 8.52 -14.87 20.40
CA THR A 38 8.31 -14.28 21.74
C THR A 38 9.54 -14.49 22.62
N LEU A 39 9.60 -13.84 23.77
CA LEU A 39 10.70 -13.99 24.72
C LEU A 39 10.93 -15.46 25.13
N ARG A 40 9.86 -16.26 25.23
CA ARG A 40 9.96 -17.69 25.54
C ARG A 40 10.65 -18.47 24.42
N GLY A 41 10.33 -18.19 23.17
CA GLY A 41 10.98 -18.83 22.02
C GLY A 41 12.43 -18.38 21.84
N TYR A 42 12.73 -17.11 22.14
CA TYR A 42 14.11 -16.61 22.20
C TYR A 42 14.94 -17.40 23.20
N HIS A 43 14.44 -17.61 24.43
CA HIS A 43 15.15 -18.40 25.42
C HIS A 43 15.41 -19.85 24.95
N ALA A 44 14.44 -20.49 24.29
CA ALA A 44 14.63 -21.83 23.75
C ALA A 44 15.72 -21.87 22.64
N LEU A 45 15.75 -20.88 21.75
CA LEU A 45 16.78 -20.76 20.71
C LEU A 45 18.16 -20.44 21.30
N HIS A 46 18.20 -19.54 22.28
CA HIS A 46 19.44 -19.14 22.95
C HIS A 46 20.01 -20.28 23.79
N GLU A 47 19.19 -21.05 24.49
CA GLU A 47 19.62 -22.24 25.24
C GLU A 47 20.25 -23.26 24.29
N ALA A 48 19.58 -23.56 23.17
CA ALA A 48 20.14 -24.43 22.13
C ALA A 48 21.45 -23.89 21.53
N ALA A 49 21.63 -22.56 21.46
CA ALA A 49 22.87 -21.93 20.99
C ALA A 49 24.02 -22.07 21.99
N SER A 50 23.75 -21.84 23.28
CA SER A 50 24.72 -21.97 24.37
C SER A 50 25.31 -23.38 24.46
N ASP A 51 24.50 -24.40 24.16
CA ASP A 51 24.93 -25.80 24.13
C ASP A 51 25.76 -26.16 22.88
N GLY A 52 26.02 -25.19 21.99
CA GLY A 52 26.72 -25.38 20.71
C GLY A 52 25.94 -26.19 19.68
N ALA A 53 24.70 -26.59 20.01
CA ALA A 53 23.91 -27.54 19.23
C ALA A 53 22.93 -26.87 18.26
N LEU A 54 22.74 -25.55 18.32
CA LEU A 54 21.71 -24.85 17.53
C LEU A 54 21.85 -25.11 16.02
N ALA A 55 23.08 -25.03 15.47
CA ALA A 55 23.31 -25.26 14.05
C ALA A 55 22.94 -26.69 13.62
N ASP A 56 23.25 -27.67 14.47
CA ASP A 56 22.93 -29.08 14.22
C ASP A 56 21.44 -29.36 14.42
N GLN A 57 20.81 -28.79 15.45
CA GLN A 57 19.39 -28.93 15.73
C GLN A 57 18.52 -28.30 14.64
N LEU A 58 18.90 -27.13 14.14
CA LEU A 58 18.25 -26.49 13.01
C LEU A 58 18.68 -27.08 11.66
N GLN A 59 19.70 -27.93 11.67
CA GLN A 59 20.32 -28.51 10.49
C GLN A 59 20.71 -27.42 9.47
N LEU A 60 21.32 -26.31 9.87
CA LEU A 60 21.48 -25.08 9.05
C LEU A 60 22.20 -25.32 7.71
N GLY A 61 23.17 -26.23 7.65
CA GLY A 61 23.97 -26.45 6.44
C GLY A 61 24.65 -25.14 6.00
N PRO A 62 24.49 -24.68 4.75
CA PRO A 62 25.10 -23.44 4.27
C PRO A 62 24.32 -22.16 4.64
N VAL A 63 23.20 -22.26 5.35
CA VAL A 63 22.34 -21.12 5.66
C VAL A 63 23.00 -20.23 6.73
N GLU A 64 23.14 -18.95 6.42
CA GLU A 64 23.60 -17.92 7.37
C GLU A 64 22.53 -17.68 8.44
N PHE A 65 22.91 -17.81 9.72
CA PHE A 65 22.05 -17.54 10.87
C PHE A 65 22.88 -17.31 12.13
N ASP A 66 22.58 -16.25 12.88
CA ASP A 66 23.09 -16.04 14.23
C ASP A 66 22.01 -15.52 15.20
N LEU A 67 22.39 -15.26 16.45
CA LEU A 67 21.44 -14.77 17.47
C LEU A 67 20.92 -13.35 17.16
N ALA A 68 21.63 -12.53 16.37
CA ALA A 68 21.18 -11.21 15.96
C ALA A 68 20.10 -11.28 14.86
N ASP A 69 19.98 -12.41 14.17
CA ASP A 69 18.87 -12.69 13.23
C ASP A 69 17.56 -13.08 13.95
N ILE A 70 17.55 -13.14 15.28
CA ILE A 70 16.36 -13.38 16.10
C ILE A 70 15.74 -12.06 16.53
N GLN A 71 14.53 -11.79 16.02
CA GLN A 71 13.72 -10.65 16.41
C GLN A 71 12.73 -11.06 17.49
N VAL A 72 12.93 -10.55 18.71
CA VAL A 72 12.03 -10.79 19.83
C VAL A 72 10.89 -9.78 19.78
N ILE A 73 9.66 -10.27 19.70
CA ILE A 73 8.45 -9.45 19.71
C ILE A 73 8.43 -8.61 20.97
N SER A 74 8.33 -7.30 20.80
CA SER A 74 8.29 -6.31 21.87
C SER A 74 7.14 -5.33 21.68
N ASP A 75 6.77 -4.65 22.75
CA ASP A 75 5.84 -3.52 22.68
C ASP A 75 6.50 -2.24 22.14
N GLU A 76 5.73 -1.15 22.09
CA GLU A 76 6.16 0.18 21.65
C GLU A 76 7.27 0.80 22.52
N HIS A 77 7.47 0.29 23.73
CA HIS A 77 8.55 0.69 24.64
C HIS A 77 9.77 -0.23 24.56
N GLY A 78 9.78 -1.18 23.62
CA GLY A 78 10.85 -2.16 23.45
C GLY A 78 10.87 -3.25 24.52
N GLN A 79 9.80 -3.40 25.31
CA GLN A 79 9.73 -4.46 26.32
C GLN A 79 9.38 -5.78 25.65
N ALA A 80 10.25 -6.78 25.81
CA ALA A 80 10.09 -8.09 25.22
C ALA A 80 8.86 -8.81 25.78
N MET A 81 8.06 -9.38 24.87
CA MET A 81 6.79 -10.02 25.20
C MET A 81 6.93 -11.53 25.29
N SER A 82 6.52 -12.13 26.43
CA SER A 82 6.46 -13.59 26.57
C SER A 82 5.20 -14.18 25.95
N GLU A 83 4.04 -13.63 26.31
CA GLU A 83 2.74 -14.08 25.82
C GLU A 83 1.74 -12.92 25.91
N PRO A 84 1.07 -12.53 24.80
CA PRO A 84 0.06 -11.48 24.84
C PRO A 84 -1.20 -11.98 25.55
N THR A 85 -1.66 -11.24 26.56
CA THR A 85 -2.90 -11.52 27.31
C THR A 85 -3.89 -10.37 27.28
N THR A 86 -3.51 -9.21 26.74
CA THR A 86 -4.38 -8.02 26.60
C THR A 86 -4.52 -7.59 25.13
N ALA A 87 -5.58 -6.85 24.81
CA ALA A 87 -5.80 -6.31 23.47
C ALA A 87 -4.60 -5.47 22.99
N ALA A 88 -4.10 -4.57 23.84
CA ALA A 88 -2.93 -3.73 23.53
C ALA A 88 -1.67 -4.57 23.23
N GLN A 89 -1.46 -5.69 23.92
CA GLN A 89 -0.35 -6.60 23.62
C GLN A 89 -0.57 -7.34 22.29
N HIS A 90 -1.80 -7.70 21.96
CA HIS A 90 -2.12 -8.27 20.66
C HIS A 90 -1.88 -7.26 19.52
N ASP A 91 -2.25 -5.99 19.71
CA ASP A 91 -2.01 -4.91 18.75
C ASP A 91 -0.50 -4.67 18.56
N ALA A 92 0.25 -4.55 19.65
CA ALA A 92 1.71 -4.39 19.59
C ALA A 92 2.40 -5.57 18.90
N MET A 93 1.94 -6.81 19.16
CA MET A 93 2.44 -8.00 18.47
C MET A 93 2.12 -7.97 16.97
N ALA A 94 0.91 -7.53 16.59
CA ALA A 94 0.53 -7.36 15.19
C ALA A 94 1.43 -6.35 14.49
N ASP A 95 1.64 -5.19 15.11
CA ASP A 95 2.51 -4.12 14.59
C ASP A 95 3.95 -4.58 14.44
N PHE A 96 4.50 -5.30 15.43
CA PHE A 96 5.85 -5.81 15.38
C PHE A 96 6.05 -6.76 14.19
N ILE A 97 5.20 -7.80 14.09
CA ILE A 97 5.30 -8.80 13.02
C ILE A 97 5.12 -8.12 11.67
N THR A 98 4.11 -7.26 11.54
CA THR A 98 3.79 -6.55 10.30
C THR A 98 4.97 -5.72 9.81
N ARG A 99 5.60 -4.93 10.70
CA ARG A 99 6.79 -4.13 10.38
C ARG A 99 8.01 -4.99 10.03
N ALA A 100 8.21 -6.09 10.75
CA ALA A 100 9.30 -7.03 10.45
C ALA A 100 9.12 -7.68 9.07
N ILE A 101 7.91 -8.06 8.66
CA ILE A 101 7.67 -8.61 7.31
C ILE A 101 7.88 -7.51 6.26
N GLN A 102 7.33 -6.32 6.51
CA GLN A 102 7.41 -5.19 5.60
C GLN A 102 8.87 -4.79 5.31
N SER A 103 9.72 -4.72 6.33
CA SER A 103 11.13 -4.34 6.18
C SER A 103 11.87 -5.32 5.27
N GLU A 104 11.68 -6.62 5.46
CA GLU A 104 12.30 -7.66 4.64
C GLU A 104 11.75 -7.69 3.20
N CYS A 105 10.45 -7.49 3.01
CA CYS A 105 9.81 -7.42 1.69
C CYS A 105 10.20 -6.16 0.90
N THR A 106 10.72 -5.12 1.55
CA THR A 106 11.12 -3.87 0.88
C THR A 106 12.55 -3.93 0.31
N ILE A 107 13.36 -4.91 0.74
CA ILE A 107 14.75 -5.08 0.26
C ILE A 107 14.75 -5.67 -1.16
N ALA A 108 15.08 -4.83 -2.15
CA ALA A 108 15.02 -5.19 -3.57
C ALA A 108 15.95 -6.36 -3.99
N SER A 109 17.07 -6.56 -3.29
CA SER A 109 18.06 -7.61 -3.59
C SER A 109 17.75 -8.97 -2.97
N GLN A 110 16.69 -9.07 -2.18
CA GLN A 110 16.27 -10.25 -1.42
C GLN A 110 14.91 -10.75 -1.90
N GLN A 111 14.60 -12.03 -1.74
CA GLN A 111 13.26 -12.62 -1.83
C GLN A 111 12.93 -13.29 -0.50
N VAL A 112 11.70 -13.13 -0.04
CA VAL A 112 11.21 -13.64 1.24
C VAL A 112 10.44 -14.93 0.99
N HIS A 113 10.88 -16.01 1.63
CA HIS A 113 10.13 -17.22 1.84
C HIS A 113 9.66 -17.27 3.28
N ALA A 114 8.38 -16.99 3.52
CA ALA A 114 7.79 -17.03 4.86
C ALA A 114 7.28 -18.43 5.21
N SER A 115 7.49 -18.86 6.46
CA SER A 115 6.96 -20.11 7.00
C SER A 115 5.95 -19.84 8.12
N LEU A 116 4.74 -20.37 7.97
CA LEU A 116 3.71 -20.41 9.01
C LEU A 116 3.86 -21.64 9.93
N SER A 117 4.99 -22.33 9.88
CA SER A 117 5.18 -23.60 10.61
C SER A 117 5.68 -23.31 12.03
N GLY A 118 5.02 -23.86 13.03
CA GLY A 118 5.56 -23.86 14.41
C GLY A 118 5.36 -22.58 15.19
N ALA A 119 4.29 -21.85 14.91
CA ALA A 119 3.83 -20.79 15.80
C ALA A 119 2.34 -20.93 16.09
N ARG A 120 1.92 -20.33 17.21
CA ARG A 120 0.51 -20.24 17.59
C ARG A 120 -0.30 -19.52 16.50
N LYS A 121 -1.57 -19.89 16.35
CA LYS A 121 -2.48 -19.41 15.29
C LYS A 121 -2.44 -17.89 15.10
N THR A 122 -2.37 -17.12 16.19
CA THR A 122 -2.32 -15.65 16.15
C THR A 122 -1.06 -15.11 15.47
N LEU A 123 0.11 -15.69 15.76
CA LEU A 123 1.38 -15.32 15.15
C LEU A 123 1.36 -15.61 13.64
N THR A 124 0.90 -16.80 13.27
CA THR A 124 0.77 -17.21 11.86
C THR A 124 -0.27 -16.40 11.11
N PHE A 125 -1.32 -15.95 11.79
CA PHE A 125 -2.34 -15.06 11.23
C PHE A 125 -1.73 -13.71 10.86
N PHE A 126 -1.02 -13.06 11.77
CA PHE A 126 -0.38 -11.77 11.49
C PHE A 126 0.70 -11.87 10.40
N MET A 127 1.51 -12.93 10.41
CA MET A 127 2.47 -13.20 9.32
C MET A 127 1.76 -13.37 7.97
N GLY A 128 0.72 -14.21 7.89
CA GLY A 128 -0.02 -14.43 6.64
C GLY A 128 -0.71 -13.18 6.13
N TYR A 129 -1.24 -12.35 7.03
CA TYR A 129 -1.83 -11.06 6.69
C TYR A 129 -0.78 -10.06 6.20
N ALA A 130 0.35 -9.91 6.91
CA ALA A 130 1.44 -9.04 6.51
C ALA A 130 2.04 -9.46 5.14
N MET A 131 2.16 -10.76 4.88
CA MET A 131 2.54 -11.28 3.57
C MET A 131 1.51 -10.91 2.49
N SER A 132 0.22 -10.98 2.79
CA SER A 132 -0.83 -10.53 1.85
C SER A 132 -0.69 -9.04 1.51
N LEU A 133 -0.29 -8.21 2.47
CA LEU A 133 -0.09 -6.78 2.28
C LEU A 133 1.21 -6.41 1.55
N PHE A 134 2.34 -7.03 1.92
CA PHE A 134 3.66 -6.52 1.52
C PHE A 134 4.45 -7.46 0.61
N ALA A 135 4.08 -8.72 0.49
CA ALA A 135 4.83 -9.66 -0.35
C ALA A 135 4.80 -9.24 -1.82
N ARG A 136 5.96 -9.31 -2.46
CA ARG A 136 6.12 -9.09 -3.90
C ARG A 136 5.81 -10.38 -4.66
N LEU A 137 5.82 -10.29 -5.99
CA LEU A 137 5.49 -11.42 -6.86
C LEU A 137 6.37 -12.66 -6.63
N GLY A 138 7.65 -12.45 -6.29
CA GLY A 138 8.62 -13.52 -6.03
C GLY A 138 8.66 -14.02 -4.58
N ASP A 139 7.97 -13.36 -3.66
CA ASP A 139 7.93 -13.79 -2.26
C ASP A 139 6.90 -14.91 -2.09
N THR A 140 7.18 -15.88 -1.22
CA THR A 140 6.43 -17.13 -1.04
C THR A 140 5.97 -17.32 0.40
N LEU A 141 4.87 -18.05 0.57
CA LEU A 141 4.34 -18.44 1.88
C LEU A 141 4.18 -19.96 1.92
N SER A 142 4.59 -20.59 3.03
CA SER A 142 4.57 -22.04 3.15
C SER A 142 4.22 -22.53 4.54
N HIS A 143 3.89 -23.81 4.64
CA HIS A 143 3.63 -24.49 5.90
C HIS A 143 4.03 -25.97 5.81
N ILE A 144 4.54 -26.54 6.90
CA ILE A 144 4.77 -27.97 7.05
C ILE A 144 3.46 -28.63 7.48
N LEU A 145 2.98 -29.57 6.68
CA LEU A 145 1.81 -30.35 7.06
C LEU A 145 2.13 -31.26 8.24
N PRO A 146 1.18 -31.44 9.19
CA PRO A 146 1.29 -32.49 10.19
C PRO A 146 1.31 -33.86 9.48
N GLY A 147 2.45 -34.53 9.50
CA GLY A 147 2.68 -35.83 8.87
C GLY A 147 3.37 -36.80 9.83
N ASN A 148 3.13 -38.10 9.64
CA ASN A 148 3.67 -39.19 10.47
C ASN A 148 5.20 -39.11 10.55
N THR A 149 5.75 -39.37 11.73
CA THR A 149 7.19 -39.40 12.07
C THR A 149 7.98 -40.52 11.39
N GLY A 150 7.78 -40.75 10.09
CA GLY A 150 8.41 -41.83 9.31
C GLY A 150 8.65 -41.52 7.83
N ASP A 151 8.19 -40.38 7.30
CA ASP A 151 8.55 -39.95 5.94
C ASP A 151 9.96 -39.32 5.93
N PRO A 152 10.80 -39.60 4.91
CA PRO A 152 12.17 -39.08 4.85
C PRO A 152 12.25 -37.57 4.62
N ALA A 153 11.17 -36.92 4.17
CA ALA A 153 11.08 -35.47 4.02
C ALA A 153 9.71 -34.94 4.48
N PRO A 154 9.67 -33.93 5.36
CA PRO A 154 8.39 -33.39 5.83
C PRO A 154 7.64 -32.70 4.69
N ALA A 155 6.33 -32.93 4.63
CA ALA A 155 5.48 -32.42 3.55
C ALA A 155 5.28 -30.90 3.65
N LEU A 156 6.09 -30.14 2.92
CA LEU A 156 5.92 -28.69 2.76
C LEU A 156 4.77 -28.39 1.78
N VAL A 157 3.91 -27.44 2.08
CA VAL A 157 2.93 -26.91 1.12
C VAL A 157 3.14 -25.42 0.94
N THR A 158 3.05 -24.97 -0.31
CA THR A 158 3.00 -23.53 -0.61
C THR A 158 1.57 -23.06 -0.42
N ILE A 159 1.37 -22.03 0.39
CA ILE A 159 0.05 -21.46 0.67
C ILE A 159 -0.22 -20.39 -0.38
N PRO A 160 -1.29 -20.51 -1.18
CA PRO A 160 -1.73 -19.42 -2.04
C PRO A 160 -2.33 -18.29 -1.17
N PHE A 161 -1.99 -17.05 -1.48
CA PHE A 161 -2.53 -15.88 -0.81
C PHE A 161 -2.73 -14.72 -1.78
N VAL A 162 -3.62 -13.79 -1.44
CA VAL A 162 -3.92 -12.61 -2.26
C VAL A 162 -2.87 -11.55 -1.97
N ARG A 163 -2.21 -11.04 -3.02
CA ARG A 163 -1.26 -9.93 -2.90
C ARG A 163 -2.02 -8.61 -3.08
N MET A 164 -1.99 -7.79 -2.04
CA MET A 164 -2.62 -6.46 -1.99
C MET A 164 -1.61 -5.32 -2.15
N ARG A 165 -0.30 -5.63 -2.22
CA ARG A 165 0.78 -4.63 -2.26
C ARG A 165 0.54 -3.53 -3.29
N ASP A 166 0.12 -3.89 -4.51
CA ASP A 166 -0.10 -2.94 -5.61
C ASP A 166 -1.39 -2.12 -5.46
N GLU A 167 -2.27 -2.52 -4.54
CA GLU A 167 -3.51 -1.81 -4.22
C GLU A 167 -3.33 -0.79 -3.09
N LEU A 168 -2.27 -0.91 -2.30
CA LEU A 168 -1.97 -0.04 -1.17
C LEU A 168 -1.38 1.32 -1.62
N PRO A 169 -1.68 2.42 -0.92
CA PRO A 169 -0.95 3.68 -1.06
C PRO A 169 0.55 3.50 -0.84
N ALA A 170 1.37 4.23 -1.61
CA ALA A 170 2.83 4.14 -1.48
C ALA A 170 3.31 4.54 -0.08
N ALA A 171 2.60 5.46 0.59
CA ALA A 171 2.90 5.87 1.95
C ALA A 171 2.81 4.73 2.98
N LEU A 172 1.94 3.73 2.74
CA LEU A 172 1.81 2.57 3.62
C LEU A 172 2.82 1.46 3.31
N LEU A 173 3.57 1.59 2.22
CA LEU A 173 4.65 0.68 1.87
C LEU A 173 5.97 1.09 2.53
N ASP A 174 6.01 2.22 3.24
CA ASP A 174 7.19 2.70 3.97
C ASP A 174 7.25 2.14 5.41
N GLN A 175 8.45 2.01 5.96
CA GLN A 175 8.77 1.18 7.15
C GLN A 175 8.16 1.67 8.48
N GLN A 176 7.38 2.76 8.49
CA GLN A 176 6.85 3.37 9.72
C GLN A 176 5.35 3.13 9.95
N THR A 177 4.67 2.44 9.04
CA THR A 177 3.22 2.24 9.14
C THR A 177 2.88 1.09 10.11
N SER A 178 1.94 1.31 11.03
CA SER A 178 1.45 0.26 11.93
C SER A 178 0.48 -0.69 11.22
N TYR A 179 0.23 -1.87 11.80
CA TYR A 179 -0.79 -2.79 11.30
C TYR A 179 -2.17 -2.14 11.32
N GLN A 180 -2.49 -1.38 12.38
CA GLN A 180 -3.77 -0.70 12.52
C GLN A 180 -3.97 0.35 11.41
N ASP A 181 -2.95 1.15 11.10
CA ASP A 181 -3.02 2.15 10.03
C ASP A 181 -3.34 1.53 8.67
N VAL A 182 -2.74 0.37 8.36
CA VAL A 182 -3.03 -0.34 7.09
C VAL A 182 -4.45 -0.87 7.05
N VAL A 183 -4.91 -1.48 8.15
CA VAL A 183 -6.28 -2.02 8.25
C VAL A 183 -7.31 -0.90 8.17
N GLU A 184 -7.11 0.20 8.89
CA GLU A 184 -7.98 1.38 8.87
C GLU A 184 -8.01 2.02 7.49
N SER A 185 -6.85 2.15 6.83
CA SER A 185 -6.77 2.67 5.47
C SER A 185 -7.56 1.82 4.47
N LEU A 186 -7.42 0.49 4.52
CA LEU A 186 -8.19 -0.43 3.68
C LEU A 186 -9.70 -0.37 3.96
N ASN A 187 -10.09 -0.15 5.21
CA ASN A 187 -11.48 0.00 5.60
C ASN A 187 -12.05 1.40 5.31
N THR A 188 -11.20 2.43 5.15
CA THR A 188 -11.62 3.83 4.89
C THR A 188 -12.49 3.94 3.63
N VAL A 189 -12.24 3.12 2.61
CA VAL A 189 -13.06 3.08 1.39
C VAL A 189 -14.46 2.51 1.63
N LYS A 190 -14.56 1.53 2.54
CA LYS A 190 -15.81 0.87 2.92
C LYS A 190 -16.63 1.71 3.91
N ASN A 191 -15.98 2.51 4.76
CA ASN A 191 -16.59 3.27 5.85
C ASN A 191 -17.23 4.61 5.44
N GLU A 192 -17.67 4.77 4.19
CA GLU A 192 -18.39 5.96 3.69
C GLU A 192 -17.73 7.34 3.91
N HIS A 193 -16.46 7.43 4.33
CA HIS A 193 -15.79 8.71 4.60
C HIS A 193 -15.92 9.71 3.43
N PRO A 194 -16.19 11.00 3.70
CA PRO A 194 -16.28 12.00 2.65
C PRO A 194 -14.90 12.24 2.02
N LEU A 195 -14.89 12.47 0.71
CA LEU A 195 -13.72 13.00 0.01
C LEU A 195 -13.69 14.50 0.23
N GLU A 196 -12.71 14.96 1.00
CA GLU A 196 -12.56 16.35 1.35
C GLU A 196 -11.55 17.03 0.43
N LEU A 197 -12.00 18.08 -0.25
CA LEU A 197 -11.14 18.97 -1.02
C LEU A 197 -10.71 20.09 -0.09
N ILE A 198 -9.40 20.31 0.05
CA ILE A 198 -8.82 21.30 0.96
C ILE A 198 -8.06 22.34 0.10
N PRO A 199 -8.76 23.38 -0.43
CA PRO A 199 -8.17 24.35 -1.35
C PRO A 199 -6.92 25.03 -0.80
N GLN A 200 -6.98 25.51 0.45
CA GLN A 200 -5.91 26.28 1.08
C GLN A 200 -4.60 25.47 1.24
N ALA A 201 -4.72 24.17 1.50
CA ALA A 201 -3.57 23.27 1.64
C ALA A 201 -3.09 22.67 0.31
N HIS A 202 -3.81 22.94 -0.79
CA HIS A 202 -3.64 22.26 -2.07
C HIS A 202 -3.71 20.72 -1.97
N SER A 203 -4.63 20.21 -1.15
CA SER A 203 -4.69 18.78 -0.81
C SER A 203 -6.09 18.19 -0.95
N VAL A 204 -6.14 16.87 -1.08
CA VAL A 204 -7.34 16.05 -1.03
C VAL A 204 -7.18 15.04 0.09
N ARG A 205 -8.24 14.83 0.89
CA ARG A 205 -8.24 13.92 2.04
C ARG A 205 -9.40 12.93 1.95
N LEU A 206 -9.16 11.68 2.35
CA LEU A 206 -10.16 10.64 2.49
C LEU A 206 -9.84 9.84 3.76
N GLY A 207 -10.63 10.02 4.83
CA GLY A 207 -10.27 9.52 6.16
C GLY A 207 -8.95 10.15 6.64
N ASP A 208 -7.99 9.29 6.96
CA ASP A 208 -6.64 9.70 7.42
C ASP A 208 -5.62 9.81 6.28
N LEU A 209 -5.98 9.37 5.08
CA LEU A 209 -5.12 9.53 3.91
C LEU A 209 -5.22 10.95 3.36
N ILE A 210 -4.07 11.59 3.12
CA ILE A 210 -3.98 12.91 2.49
C ILE A 210 -2.98 12.89 1.35
N THR A 211 -3.32 13.53 0.22
CA THR A 211 -2.40 13.73 -0.89
C THR A 211 -2.42 15.16 -1.38
N ARG A 212 -1.24 15.70 -1.70
CA ARG A 212 -1.09 17.04 -2.24
C ARG A 212 -1.21 17.03 -3.76
N LEU A 213 -1.97 17.98 -4.29
CA LEU A 213 -2.07 18.28 -5.70
C LEU A 213 -1.37 19.61 -6.01
N ARG A 214 -0.95 19.79 -7.26
CA ARG A 214 -0.54 21.13 -7.70
C ARG A 214 -1.77 22.03 -7.79
N PRO A 215 -1.65 23.34 -7.56
CA PRO A 215 -2.81 24.26 -7.56
C PRO A 215 -3.70 24.07 -8.79
N ILE A 216 -3.10 24.04 -9.99
CA ILE A 216 -3.81 23.87 -11.26
C ILE A 216 -4.53 22.51 -11.41
N ASP A 217 -3.99 21.46 -10.79
CA ASP A 217 -4.58 20.13 -10.83
C ASP A 217 -5.74 20.03 -9.82
N LEU A 218 -5.61 20.63 -8.63
CA LEU A 218 -6.70 20.72 -7.65
C LEU A 218 -7.86 21.58 -8.19
N THR A 219 -7.56 22.73 -8.79
CA THR A 219 -8.58 23.56 -9.44
C THR A 219 -9.30 22.78 -10.52
N PHE A 220 -8.58 22.05 -11.38
CA PHE A 220 -9.21 21.25 -12.42
C PHE A 220 -10.14 20.19 -11.82
N TYR A 221 -9.72 19.55 -10.74
CA TYR A 221 -10.54 18.55 -10.05
C TYR A 221 -11.82 19.16 -9.43
N ILE A 222 -11.71 20.29 -8.72
CA ILE A 222 -12.86 21.03 -8.17
C ILE A 222 -13.80 21.50 -9.28
N TRP A 223 -13.25 22.12 -10.33
CA TRP A 223 -14.00 22.58 -11.50
C TRP A 223 -14.75 21.41 -12.15
N PHE A 224 -14.08 20.28 -12.37
CA PHE A 224 -14.68 19.10 -12.99
C PHE A 224 -15.86 18.57 -12.18
N ILE A 225 -15.73 18.51 -10.84
CA ILE A 225 -16.82 18.08 -9.95
C ILE A 225 -18.02 19.03 -10.06
N LYS A 226 -17.78 20.34 -10.14
CA LYS A 226 -18.85 21.34 -10.37
C LYS A 226 -19.53 21.13 -11.72
N GLN A 227 -18.76 20.91 -12.79
CA GLN A 227 -19.32 20.60 -14.12
C GLN A 227 -20.15 19.31 -14.09
N GLN A 228 -19.69 18.26 -13.41
CA GLN A 228 -20.41 16.99 -13.30
C GLN A 228 -21.74 17.14 -12.54
N ARG A 229 -21.78 17.99 -11.50
CA ARG A 229 -23.01 18.34 -10.77
C ARG A 229 -24.01 19.06 -11.68
N GLN A 230 -23.53 19.98 -12.52
CA GLN A 230 -24.38 20.75 -13.42
C GLN A 230 -24.89 19.91 -14.61
N GLN A 231 -24.05 19.06 -15.19
CA GLN A 231 -24.35 18.25 -16.38
C GLN A 231 -24.99 16.89 -16.06
N GLN A 232 -25.64 16.75 -14.90
CA GLN A 232 -26.39 15.55 -14.49
C GLN A 232 -25.60 14.23 -14.60
N GLY A 233 -24.31 14.24 -14.24
CA GLY A 233 -23.56 13.02 -13.93
C GLY A 233 -22.35 12.69 -14.82
N SER A 234 -22.12 13.41 -15.92
CA SER A 234 -20.87 13.27 -16.69
C SER A 234 -20.47 14.57 -17.40
N VAL A 235 -19.18 14.75 -17.66
CA VAL A 235 -18.59 15.92 -18.31
C VAL A 235 -18.06 15.52 -19.68
N ARG A 236 -18.37 16.30 -20.71
CA ARG A 236 -17.84 16.12 -22.07
C ARG A 236 -16.41 16.61 -22.15
N ALA A 237 -15.50 15.80 -22.70
CA ALA A 237 -14.18 16.30 -23.03
C ALA A 237 -14.22 17.19 -24.30
N PRO A 238 -13.37 18.23 -24.37
CA PRO A 238 -13.15 18.97 -25.60
C PRO A 238 -12.72 18.06 -26.76
N VAL A 239 -13.14 18.40 -27.97
CA VAL A 239 -12.75 17.66 -29.18
C VAL A 239 -11.37 18.13 -29.62
N ARG A 240 -10.60 17.23 -30.25
CA ARG A 240 -9.28 17.57 -30.78
C ARG A 240 -9.40 18.75 -31.75
N ASN A 241 -8.54 19.75 -31.57
CA ASN A 241 -8.50 20.99 -32.36
C ASN A 241 -9.77 21.86 -32.28
N GLN A 242 -10.64 21.62 -31.29
CA GLN A 242 -11.82 22.46 -31.02
C GLN A 242 -11.78 22.87 -29.54
N PRO A 243 -11.01 23.92 -29.19
CA PRO A 243 -10.95 24.42 -27.83
C PRO A 243 -12.32 24.90 -27.35
N ASP A 244 -12.64 24.67 -26.07
CA ASP A 244 -13.92 25.05 -25.46
C ASP A 244 -13.76 26.37 -24.66
N PRO A 245 -14.30 27.51 -25.15
CA PRO A 245 -14.17 28.80 -24.47
C PRO A 245 -14.89 28.85 -23.12
N GLU A 246 -16.02 28.15 -23.00
CA GLU A 246 -16.81 28.12 -21.77
C GLU A 246 -16.04 27.38 -20.67
N TYR A 247 -15.41 26.27 -21.03
CA TYR A 247 -14.58 25.51 -20.10
C TYR A 247 -13.37 26.33 -19.65
N ALA A 248 -12.71 27.06 -20.55
CA ALA A 248 -11.61 27.94 -20.17
C ALA A 248 -12.08 29.04 -19.21
N ASN A 249 -13.16 29.75 -19.51
CA ASN A 249 -13.65 30.86 -18.67
C ASN A 249 -14.08 30.37 -17.28
N THR A 250 -14.84 29.29 -17.19
CA THR A 250 -15.29 28.72 -15.90
C THR A 250 -14.13 28.15 -15.10
N PHE A 251 -13.14 27.54 -15.77
CA PHE A 251 -11.92 27.07 -15.12
C PHE A 251 -11.07 28.22 -14.59
N ILE A 252 -10.85 29.27 -15.37
CA ILE A 252 -10.10 30.47 -14.94
C ILE A 252 -10.76 31.09 -13.71
N ALA A 253 -12.08 31.27 -13.74
CA ALA A 253 -12.82 31.79 -12.60
C ALA A 253 -12.63 30.91 -11.35
N GLN A 254 -12.64 29.59 -11.50
CA GLN A 254 -12.35 28.66 -10.40
C GLN A 254 -10.89 28.70 -9.94
N TYR A 255 -9.94 28.95 -10.84
CA TYR A 255 -8.53 29.08 -10.50
C TYR A 255 -8.31 30.32 -9.63
N ARG A 256 -8.92 31.46 -10.01
CA ARG A 256 -8.86 32.72 -9.26
C ARG A 256 -9.29 32.60 -7.81
N THR A 257 -10.26 31.73 -7.48
CA THR A 257 -10.69 31.55 -6.09
C THR A 257 -9.69 30.78 -5.23
N LEU A 258 -8.68 30.15 -5.86
CA LEU A 258 -7.72 29.27 -5.19
C LEU A 258 -6.32 29.92 -5.07
N VAL A 259 -5.98 30.84 -5.98
CA VAL A 259 -4.73 31.60 -5.91
C VAL A 259 -4.90 32.88 -5.11
N ASP A 260 -3.79 33.40 -4.56
CA ASP A 260 -3.76 34.66 -3.83
C ASP A 260 -4.40 35.80 -4.64
N TRP A 261 -5.33 36.52 -4.00
CA TRP A 261 -6.12 37.58 -4.62
C TRP A 261 -5.24 38.68 -5.23
N LEU A 262 -4.05 38.93 -4.65
CA LEU A 262 -3.08 39.92 -5.11
C LEU A 262 -2.49 39.60 -6.49
N ARG A 263 -2.50 38.32 -6.93
CA ARG A 263 -1.95 37.88 -8.22
C ARG A 263 -3.01 37.33 -9.18
N ALA A 264 -4.30 37.40 -8.80
CA ALA A 264 -5.36 36.75 -9.55
C ALA A 264 -5.49 37.27 -11.00
N ASP A 265 -5.33 38.58 -11.21
CA ASP A 265 -5.45 39.20 -12.54
C ASP A 265 -4.26 38.85 -13.46
N GLU A 266 -3.03 38.89 -12.93
CA GLU A 266 -1.82 38.49 -13.68
C GLU A 266 -1.89 37.03 -14.11
N VAL A 267 -2.32 36.16 -13.20
CA VAL A 267 -2.48 34.73 -13.43
C VAL A 267 -3.58 34.42 -14.44
N GLU A 268 -4.72 35.14 -14.38
CA GLU A 268 -5.76 35.00 -15.40
C GLU A 268 -5.22 35.40 -16.78
N ALA A 269 -4.56 36.56 -16.87
CA ALA A 269 -3.97 37.02 -18.12
C ALA A 269 -2.98 35.99 -18.69
N GLU A 270 -2.16 35.38 -17.83
CA GLU A 270 -1.24 34.32 -18.22
C GLU A 270 -1.96 33.05 -18.69
N LEU A 271 -2.98 32.57 -17.97
CA LEU A 271 -3.76 31.40 -18.40
C LEU A 271 -4.44 31.66 -19.75
N ARG A 272 -5.03 32.84 -19.94
CA ARG A 272 -5.66 33.22 -21.21
C ARG A 272 -4.66 33.28 -22.35
N ALA A 273 -3.52 33.93 -22.14
CA ALA A 273 -2.54 34.19 -23.19
C ALA A 273 -1.69 32.96 -23.53
N LYS A 274 -1.31 32.14 -22.53
CA LYS A 274 -0.34 31.05 -22.71
C LYS A 274 -0.92 29.64 -22.65
N THR A 275 -2.04 29.45 -21.95
CA THR A 275 -2.62 28.10 -21.76
C THR A 275 -3.80 27.84 -22.66
N PHE A 276 -4.69 28.82 -22.81
CA PHE A 276 -5.97 28.66 -23.51
C PHE A 276 -6.06 29.43 -24.82
N CYS A 277 -5.00 30.13 -25.25
CA CYS A 277 -4.91 30.70 -26.59
C CYS A 277 -4.21 29.70 -27.49
N HIS A 278 -4.90 29.23 -28.52
CA HIS A 278 -4.39 28.30 -29.53
C HIS A 278 -4.63 28.86 -30.93
N ASP A 279 -3.92 28.33 -31.93
CA ASP A 279 -4.12 28.69 -33.35
C ASP A 279 -5.57 28.46 -33.81
N THR A 280 -6.25 27.49 -33.19
CA THR A 280 -7.64 27.11 -33.48
C THR A 280 -8.68 27.93 -32.68
N GLY A 281 -8.25 28.90 -31.88
CA GLY A 281 -9.10 29.77 -31.09
C GLY A 281 -8.82 29.70 -29.58
N PHE A 282 -9.58 30.49 -28.83
CA PHE A 282 -9.50 30.53 -27.37
C PHE A 282 -10.34 29.43 -26.74
N GLY A 283 -9.79 28.66 -25.80
CA GLY A 283 -10.55 27.69 -25.02
C GLY A 283 -9.70 26.60 -24.38
N MET A 284 -10.34 25.74 -23.58
CA MET A 284 -9.71 24.55 -23.04
C MET A 284 -9.65 23.48 -24.13
N ASP A 285 -8.45 23.05 -24.50
CA ASP A 285 -8.24 22.00 -25.49
C ASP A 285 -8.27 20.59 -24.89
N ALA A 286 -8.30 19.58 -25.78
CA ALA A 286 -8.32 18.17 -25.40
C ALA A 286 -7.02 17.71 -24.71
N ASN A 287 -5.89 18.38 -25.00
CA ASN A 287 -4.58 18.02 -24.45
C ASN A 287 -4.48 18.44 -22.99
N PHE A 288 -4.83 19.69 -22.68
CA PHE A 288 -4.90 20.22 -21.33
C PHE A 288 -5.81 19.35 -20.46
N PHE A 289 -7.03 19.08 -20.94
CA PHE A 289 -8.00 18.25 -20.22
C PHE A 289 -7.45 16.84 -19.92
N SER A 290 -6.85 16.19 -20.93
CA SER A 290 -6.31 14.83 -20.80
C SER A 290 -5.07 14.78 -19.91
N GLU A 291 -4.23 15.81 -19.97
CA GLU A 291 -3.04 15.96 -19.15
C GLU A 291 -3.41 16.12 -17.68
N ARG A 292 -4.33 17.05 -17.35
CA ARG A 292 -4.78 17.28 -15.97
C ARG A 292 -5.35 15.99 -15.36
N LYS A 293 -6.24 15.31 -16.07
CA LYS A 293 -6.79 14.00 -15.67
C LYS A 293 -5.68 12.99 -15.33
N SER A 294 -4.66 12.90 -16.18
CA SER A 294 -3.57 11.94 -16.03
C SER A 294 -2.68 12.27 -14.83
N ARG A 295 -2.39 13.56 -14.62
CA ARG A 295 -1.60 14.03 -13.47
C ARG A 295 -2.34 13.81 -12.15
N ILE A 296 -3.63 14.14 -12.08
CA ILE A 296 -4.48 13.88 -10.91
C ILE A 296 -4.52 12.38 -10.60
N LYS A 297 -4.77 11.53 -11.61
CA LYS A 297 -4.78 10.07 -11.42
C LYS A 297 -3.46 9.57 -10.83
N ARG A 298 -2.32 10.09 -11.31
CA ARG A 298 -1.00 9.70 -10.79
C ARG A 298 -0.81 10.12 -9.32
N SER A 299 -1.20 11.35 -8.96
CA SER A 299 -1.17 11.79 -7.56
C SER A 299 -2.07 10.93 -6.68
N PHE A 300 -3.28 10.57 -7.14
CA PHE A 300 -4.19 9.71 -6.40
C PHE A 300 -3.69 8.27 -6.28
N LEU A 301 -3.07 7.70 -7.33
CA LEU A 301 -2.44 6.39 -7.25
C LEU A 301 -1.33 6.35 -6.19
N CYS A 302 -0.50 7.39 -6.15
CA CYS A 302 0.58 7.50 -5.17
C CYS A 302 0.03 7.68 -3.73
N GLY A 303 -0.90 8.62 -3.56
CA GLY A 303 -1.39 9.01 -2.23
C GLY A 303 -2.47 8.11 -1.64
N PHE A 304 -3.25 7.41 -2.46
CA PHE A 304 -4.40 6.62 -2.01
C PHE A 304 -4.37 5.16 -2.47
N GLY A 305 -3.42 4.75 -3.29
CA GLY A 305 -3.40 3.40 -3.84
C GLY A 305 -4.41 3.22 -4.99
N LYS A 306 -4.33 2.05 -5.64
CA LYS A 306 -5.07 1.80 -6.88
C LYS A 306 -6.57 1.69 -6.68
N GLN A 307 -7.01 0.89 -5.71
CA GLN A 307 -8.43 0.68 -5.41
C GLN A 307 -9.19 1.99 -5.13
N ILE A 308 -8.59 2.89 -4.33
CA ILE A 308 -9.21 4.18 -4.01
C ILE A 308 -9.17 5.11 -5.22
N SER A 309 -8.00 5.19 -5.89
CA SER A 309 -7.80 6.03 -7.06
C SER A 309 -8.82 5.75 -8.15
N GLU A 310 -9.20 4.48 -8.38
CA GLU A 310 -10.23 4.12 -9.36
C GLU A 310 -11.61 4.71 -9.05
N GLN A 311 -11.94 4.95 -7.77
CA GLN A 311 -13.23 5.50 -7.36
C GLN A 311 -13.28 7.03 -7.37
N ILE A 312 -12.14 7.69 -7.11
CA ILE A 312 -12.08 9.15 -6.98
C ILE A 312 -11.42 9.83 -8.20
N ALA A 313 -10.68 9.11 -9.05
CA ALA A 313 -10.11 9.71 -10.25
C ALA A 313 -11.19 10.00 -11.29
N ILE A 314 -10.90 10.97 -12.17
CA ILE A 314 -11.71 11.23 -13.36
C ILE A 314 -11.51 10.07 -14.35
N THR A 315 -12.58 9.31 -14.59
CA THR A 315 -12.58 8.11 -15.43
C THR A 315 -13.49 8.29 -16.65
N HIS A 316 -13.15 7.62 -17.73
CA HIS A 316 -14.00 7.57 -18.92
C HIS A 316 -15.23 6.70 -18.63
N CYS A 317 -16.42 7.19 -18.96
CA CYS A 317 -17.67 6.43 -18.73
C CYS A 317 -18.43 6.08 -20.00
N ALA A 318 -18.40 6.93 -21.03
CA ALA A 318 -19.15 6.70 -22.27
C ALA A 318 -18.63 7.58 -23.41
N LYS A 319 -19.18 7.37 -24.61
CA LYS A 319 -18.97 8.22 -25.78
C LYS A 319 -20.31 8.76 -26.28
N GLN A 320 -20.38 10.05 -26.59
CA GLN A 320 -21.57 10.71 -27.15
C GLN A 320 -21.16 11.49 -28.40
N GLY A 321 -21.48 10.94 -29.57
CA GLY A 321 -21.01 11.50 -30.85
C GLY A 321 -19.48 11.53 -30.92
N HIS A 322 -18.91 12.70 -31.19
CA HIS A 322 -17.46 12.93 -31.21
C HIS A 322 -16.86 13.17 -29.82
N HIS A 323 -17.68 13.33 -28.77
CA HIS A 323 -17.23 13.60 -27.42
C HIS A 323 -17.02 12.31 -26.62
N ARG A 324 -15.97 12.31 -25.80
CA ARG A 324 -15.78 11.34 -24.72
C ARG A 324 -16.37 11.92 -23.44
N LEU A 325 -17.13 11.12 -22.71
CA LEU A 325 -17.73 11.48 -21.43
C LEU A 325 -16.88 10.94 -20.29
N TYR A 326 -16.66 11.78 -19.30
CA TYR A 326 -15.89 11.47 -18.10
C TYR A 326 -16.73 11.72 -16.85
N LYS A 327 -16.43 10.99 -15.78
CA LYS A 327 -17.00 11.23 -14.45
C LYS A 327 -16.01 10.87 -13.34
N VAL A 328 -16.21 11.46 -12.18
CA VAL A 328 -15.73 10.91 -10.90
C VAL A 328 -16.77 9.85 -10.46
N PRO A 329 -16.39 8.57 -10.29
CA PRO A 329 -17.31 7.51 -9.91
C PRO A 329 -17.92 7.66 -8.51
N LEU A 330 -17.17 8.24 -7.56
CA LEU A 330 -17.65 8.51 -6.21
C LEU A 330 -18.93 9.37 -6.24
N SER A 331 -19.91 9.03 -5.39
CA SER A 331 -21.12 9.84 -5.25
C SER A 331 -20.77 11.29 -4.95
N LEU A 332 -21.35 12.22 -5.71
CA LEU A 332 -21.09 13.65 -5.55
C LEU A 332 -21.53 14.20 -4.19
N SER A 333 -22.45 13.51 -3.48
CA SER A 333 -22.84 13.82 -2.10
C SER A 333 -21.74 13.53 -1.08
N ARG A 334 -20.81 12.62 -1.40
CA ARG A 334 -19.66 12.29 -0.56
C ARG A 334 -18.47 13.22 -0.80
N ILE A 335 -18.56 14.16 -1.74
CA ILE A 335 -17.48 15.11 -2.02
C ILE A 335 -17.81 16.46 -1.39
N VAL A 336 -16.99 16.85 -0.41
CA VAL A 336 -17.12 18.12 0.31
C VAL A 336 -15.90 18.99 0.05
N THR A 337 -16.09 20.31 0.03
CA THR A 337 -15.00 21.27 -0.07
C THR A 337 -14.91 22.00 1.26
N GLN A 338 -13.77 21.91 1.93
CA GLN A 338 -13.53 22.69 3.14
C GLN A 338 -13.34 24.15 2.77
N SER A 339 -13.91 25.04 3.58
CA SER A 339 -13.83 26.51 3.42
C SER A 339 -12.44 27.05 3.76
#